data_AF-A0A6A3BDA0-F1
#
_entry.id   AF-A0A6A3BDA0-F1
#
_cell.length_a   1.000
_cell.length_b   1.000
_cell.length_c   1.000
_cell.angle_alpha   90.00
_cell.angle_beta   90.00
_cell.angle_gamma   90.00
#
_symmetry.space_group_name_H-M   'P 1'
#
loop_
_entity.id
_entity.type
_entity.pdbx_description
1 polymer ?
#
loop_
_entity_poly.entity_id
_entity_poly.type
_entity_poly.pdbx_seq_one_letter_code
_entity_poly.pdbx_strand_id
1 'polypeptide(L)'
;MAHRRCLRSFVRQATALISLRNPPPLSTLEILSPKPNPVKTTSNLEPTWFTAWSHFRHFSSSRSENSEEEVEMEESSDGEAENDEVSVDLDRDYSPEEKEAEAAAIGYKVVGPLQRSDRVFKDYEPVFAVVQIGSHQFKVSNGDSIFTERLKFCEVNDKLTLNRFFLGSPTQTIIGRPILPDAAVHAVVEEHALDAKVIIFKKKRRKNYRRTKGHRQELTKLRITDIQGIENPEIKTDGKPLKAATKKPEKLLLLLKYIFSPRLCFAK
;
A
#
# COMPACT_ATOMS: atom_id res chain seq x y z
N MET A 1 -17.63 42.73 -23.60
CA MET A 1 -17.48 42.15 -24.96
C MET A 1 -16.57 40.94 -24.86
N ALA A 2 -16.85 39.72 -25.30
CA ALA A 2 -18.02 39.09 -25.87
C ALA A 2 -17.99 37.61 -25.42
N HIS A 3 -19.16 37.07 -25.07
CA HIS A 3 -19.40 35.65 -24.88
C HIS A 3 -19.39 34.90 -26.23
N ARG A 4 -19.22 33.57 -26.14
CA ARG A 4 -19.67 32.49 -27.05
C ARG A 4 -18.61 31.85 -27.96
N ARG A 5 -18.47 30.54 -27.78
CA ARG A 5 -18.63 29.41 -28.75
C ARG A 5 -17.65 28.29 -28.35
N CYS A 6 -17.93 27.00 -28.43
CA CYS A 6 -19.13 26.15 -28.47
C CYS A 6 -18.58 24.70 -28.33
N LEU A 7 -19.37 23.80 -27.76
CA LEU A 7 -19.07 22.38 -27.55
C LEU A 7 -19.05 21.57 -28.86
N ARG A 8 -18.49 20.34 -28.74
CA ARG A 8 -18.72 19.10 -29.52
C ARG A 8 -17.68 18.74 -30.60
N SER A 9 -17.01 17.60 -30.39
CA SER A 9 -17.22 16.43 -31.26
C SER A 9 -16.72 15.15 -30.58
N PHE A 10 -17.66 14.23 -30.35
CA PHE A 10 -17.41 12.84 -29.98
C PHE A 10 -18.01 11.98 -31.11
N VAL A 11 -17.32 10.88 -31.42
CA VAL A 11 -17.75 9.70 -32.20
C VAL A 11 -17.82 9.82 -33.74
N ARG A 12 -16.94 9.08 -34.43
CA ARG A 12 -17.12 8.20 -35.62
C ARG A 12 -15.87 7.29 -35.66
N GLN A 13 -15.84 5.98 -35.87
CA GLN A 13 -16.76 4.97 -36.39
C GLN A 13 -16.24 3.59 -35.94
N ALA A 14 -17.15 2.69 -35.58
CA ALA A 14 -16.92 1.25 -35.64
C ALA A 14 -17.75 0.69 -36.80
N THR A 15 -17.15 -0.14 -37.66
CA THR A 15 -17.77 -1.29 -38.35
C THR A 15 -16.84 -1.81 -39.44
N ALA A 16 -16.33 -3.04 -39.27
CA ALA A 16 -16.07 -3.96 -40.36
C ALA A 16 -16.08 -5.38 -39.77
N LEU A 17 -17.12 -6.14 -40.10
CA LEU A 17 -17.27 -7.56 -39.79
C LEU A 17 -17.04 -8.38 -41.08
N ILE A 18 -16.22 -9.41 -40.93
CA ILE A 18 -16.28 -10.73 -41.62
C ILE A 18 -15.86 -10.78 -43.09
N SER A 19 -14.66 -11.32 -43.32
CA SER A 19 -14.41 -12.31 -44.38
C SER A 19 -13.37 -13.34 -43.91
N LEU A 20 -13.61 -14.58 -44.30
CA LEU A 20 -13.02 -15.82 -43.83
C LEU A 20 -11.61 -16.11 -44.40
N ARG A 21 -10.92 -16.99 -43.64
CA ARG A 21 -9.90 -17.98 -44.05
C ARG A 21 -8.42 -17.57 -44.06
N ASN A 22 -7.72 -18.21 -43.11
CA ASN A 22 -6.30 -18.64 -43.07
C ASN A 22 -5.37 -17.79 -42.18
N PRO A 23 -4.92 -18.30 -41.00
CA PRO A 23 -3.78 -17.73 -40.29
C PRO A 23 -2.46 -18.19 -40.93
N PRO A 24 -1.42 -17.33 -41.03
CA PRO A 24 -0.08 -17.76 -41.45
C PRO A 24 0.61 -18.57 -40.33
N PRO A 25 1.49 -19.52 -40.67
CA PRO A 25 2.12 -20.41 -39.69
C PRO A 25 3.22 -19.73 -38.87
N LEU A 26 3.37 -20.22 -37.63
CA LEU A 26 4.41 -19.88 -36.66
C LEU A 26 5.79 -20.39 -37.12
N SER A 27 6.69 -19.46 -37.44
CA SER A 27 8.15 -19.61 -37.49
C SER A 27 8.70 -18.18 -37.56
N THR A 28 9.58 -17.67 -36.71
CA THR A 28 10.80 -18.26 -36.15
C THR A 28 11.20 -17.41 -34.93
N LEU A 29 11.70 -18.05 -33.88
CA LEU A 29 12.37 -17.41 -32.76
C LEU A 29 13.66 -16.75 -33.24
N GLU A 30 13.80 -15.42 -33.12
CA GLU A 30 15.11 -14.79 -33.03
C GLU A 30 15.28 -14.17 -31.65
N ILE A 31 16.04 -14.89 -30.84
CA ILE A 31 16.59 -14.45 -29.56
C ILE A 31 17.68 -13.43 -29.87
N LEU A 32 17.41 -12.16 -29.57
CA LEU A 32 18.41 -11.09 -29.57
C LEU A 32 19.37 -11.31 -28.40
N SER A 33 20.47 -12.01 -28.67
CA SER A 33 21.62 -12.12 -27.78
C SER A 33 22.34 -10.77 -27.70
N PRO A 34 22.59 -10.19 -26.51
CA PRO A 34 23.43 -9.00 -26.38
C PRO A 34 24.90 -9.37 -26.62
N LYS A 35 25.56 -8.65 -27.55
CA LYS A 35 27.01 -8.72 -27.79
C LYS A 35 27.78 -8.27 -26.54
N PRO A 36 28.84 -8.96 -26.12
CA PRO A 36 29.75 -8.45 -25.10
C PRO A 36 30.62 -7.31 -25.67
N ASN A 37 30.66 -6.19 -24.93
CA ASN A 37 31.56 -5.07 -25.22
C ASN A 37 33.03 -5.50 -24.98
N PRO A 38 33.98 -5.11 -25.85
CA PRO A 38 35.39 -5.41 -25.61
C PRO A 38 35.95 -4.55 -24.47
N VAL A 39 36.58 -5.23 -23.52
CA VAL A 39 37.43 -4.67 -22.45
C VAL A 39 38.62 -3.98 -23.11
N LYS A 40 38.76 -2.67 -22.87
CA LYS A 40 39.97 -1.92 -23.24
C LYS A 40 40.95 -1.98 -22.07
N THR A 41 42.01 -2.74 -22.27
CA THR A 41 43.25 -2.70 -21.49
C THR A 41 43.99 -1.42 -21.84
N THR A 42 44.22 -0.53 -20.88
CA THR A 42 45.23 0.53 -21.00
C THR A 42 46.21 0.37 -19.86
N SER A 43 47.45 0.14 -20.25
CA SER A 43 48.62 -0.01 -19.39
C SER A 43 48.93 1.27 -18.63
N ASN A 44 49.31 1.07 -17.37
CA ASN A 44 49.93 2.04 -16.49
C ASN A 44 51.13 2.73 -17.16
N LEU A 45 51.11 4.06 -17.17
CA LEU A 45 52.30 4.89 -17.16
C LEU A 45 52.06 5.96 -16.09
N GLU A 46 52.84 5.89 -15.01
CA GLU A 46 52.90 6.94 -14.01
C GLU A 46 53.87 8.08 -14.42
N PRO A 47 54.21 9.04 -13.54
CA PRO A 47 53.63 10.37 -13.51
C PRO A 47 54.77 11.39 -13.72
N THR A 48 54.69 12.57 -13.10
CA THR A 48 55.57 13.76 -13.26
C THR A 48 55.09 14.64 -14.42
N TRP A 49 54.94 15.95 -14.31
CA TRP A 49 55.61 16.97 -13.49
C TRP A 49 54.74 18.24 -13.55
N PHE A 50 54.62 18.92 -12.40
CA PHE A 50 54.31 20.33 -12.18
C PHE A 50 53.68 21.15 -13.32
N THR A 51 52.52 21.76 -13.04
CA THR A 51 52.46 23.22 -12.87
C THR A 51 51.17 23.61 -12.16
N ALA A 52 51.36 24.39 -11.09
CA ALA A 52 50.31 25.02 -10.34
C ALA A 52 49.58 26.04 -11.21
N TRP A 53 48.24 26.06 -11.13
CA TRP A 53 47.50 27.28 -11.35
C TRP A 53 46.26 27.33 -10.46
N SER A 54 46.46 27.77 -9.23
CA SER A 54 45.39 28.28 -8.37
C SER A 54 44.99 29.67 -8.86
N HIS A 55 43.83 29.79 -9.49
CA HIS A 55 43.14 31.08 -9.54
C HIS A 55 42.02 31.08 -8.51
N PHE A 56 42.37 31.57 -7.31
CA PHE A 56 41.41 32.17 -6.39
C PHE A 56 40.74 33.34 -7.14
N ARG A 57 39.45 33.23 -7.46
CA ARG A 57 38.68 34.38 -7.94
C ARG A 57 38.30 35.23 -6.73
N HIS A 58 39.13 36.23 -6.43
CA HIS A 58 38.70 37.37 -5.64
C HIS A 58 37.67 38.17 -6.45
N PHE A 59 36.44 38.22 -5.95
CA PHE A 59 35.42 39.16 -6.41
C PHE A 59 35.64 40.46 -5.66
N SER A 60 36.36 41.40 -6.27
CA SER A 60 36.49 42.77 -5.79
C SER A 60 36.16 43.70 -6.95
N SER A 61 34.99 44.32 -6.90
CA SER A 61 34.68 45.52 -7.69
C SER A 61 34.60 46.71 -6.74
N SER A 62 35.60 47.56 -6.85
CA SER A 62 35.62 48.95 -6.41
C SER A 62 34.44 49.74 -6.98
N ARG A 63 33.72 50.49 -6.14
CA ARG A 63 33.04 51.71 -6.57
C ARG A 63 33.17 52.75 -5.45
N SER A 64 33.83 53.84 -5.80
CA SER A 64 34.14 55.01 -4.98
C SER A 64 32.89 55.77 -4.52
N GLU A 65 32.96 56.20 -3.27
CA GLU A 65 32.55 57.51 -2.72
C GLU A 65 31.12 58.00 -3.01
N ASN A 66 30.25 57.86 -2.00
CA ASN A 66 29.42 58.98 -1.56
C ASN A 66 29.34 58.95 -0.02
N SER A 67 29.55 60.14 0.54
CA SER A 67 29.75 60.47 1.94
C SER A 67 28.45 60.48 2.76
N GLU A 68 28.62 60.13 4.04
CA GLU A 68 27.88 60.60 5.22
C GLU A 68 26.43 60.13 5.42
N GLU A 69 26.28 59.07 6.22
CA GLU A 69 25.36 59.05 7.38
C GLU A 69 25.79 57.87 8.28
N GLU A 70 26.64 58.19 9.27
CA GLU A 70 26.99 57.29 10.36
C GLU A 70 25.78 57.16 11.29
N VAL A 71 25.05 56.05 11.16
CA VAL A 71 24.18 55.55 12.23
C VAL A 71 24.91 54.39 12.84
N GLU A 72 25.55 54.64 13.98
CA GLU A 72 26.08 53.60 14.86
C GLU A 72 24.91 52.70 15.29
N MET A 73 24.80 51.55 14.63
CA MET A 73 23.94 50.46 15.07
C MET A 73 24.81 49.53 15.89
N GLU A 74 24.70 49.65 17.22
CA GLU A 74 25.34 48.76 18.17
C GLU A 74 25.00 47.30 17.83
N GLU A 75 26.00 46.53 17.39
CA GLU A 75 25.89 45.08 17.32
C GLU A 75 25.84 44.53 18.75
N SER A 76 24.63 44.27 19.24
CA SER A 76 24.43 43.38 20.38
C SER A 76 24.84 41.97 19.95
N SER A 77 26.10 41.63 20.21
CA SER A 77 26.64 40.28 20.22
C SER A 77 26.00 39.48 21.35
N ASP A 78 24.73 39.08 21.18
CA ASP A 78 24.12 38.02 21.98
C ASP A 78 24.53 36.68 21.35
N GLY A 79 25.73 36.24 21.74
CA GLY A 79 26.23 34.90 21.51
C GLY A 79 25.45 33.92 22.38
N GLU A 80 24.19 33.70 22.07
CA GLU A 80 23.49 32.52 22.53
C GLU A 80 24.05 31.35 21.72
N ALA A 81 24.95 30.61 22.35
CA ALA A 81 25.34 29.28 21.89
C ALA A 81 24.06 28.43 21.89
N GLU A 82 23.40 28.37 20.73
CA GLU A 82 22.38 27.38 20.44
C GLU A 82 23.05 26.02 20.68
N ASN A 83 22.72 25.42 21.82
CA ASN A 83 22.90 24.00 22.05
C ASN A 83 21.98 23.27 21.05
N ASP A 84 22.42 23.19 19.81
CA ASP A 84 21.85 22.40 18.72
C ASP A 84 22.15 20.90 18.90
N GLU A 85 22.25 20.46 20.15
CA GLU A 85 22.18 19.05 20.53
C GLU A 85 20.73 18.73 20.87
N VAL A 86 19.84 18.89 19.90
CA VAL A 86 18.67 18.01 19.84
C VAL A 86 19.20 16.67 19.36
N SER A 87 19.92 15.97 20.26
CA SER A 87 20.06 14.53 20.18
C SER A 87 18.65 14.00 20.12
N VAL A 88 18.25 13.56 18.92
CA VAL A 88 17.03 12.81 18.74
C VAL A 88 17.17 11.64 19.71
N ASP A 89 16.40 11.67 20.80
CA ASP A 89 16.34 10.61 21.82
C ASP A 89 15.77 9.35 21.15
N LEU A 90 16.60 8.68 20.34
CA LEU A 90 16.23 7.52 19.55
C LEU A 90 16.04 6.27 20.43
N ASP A 91 16.43 6.35 21.70
CA ASP A 91 16.38 5.25 22.66
C ASP A 91 15.84 5.72 24.02
N ARG A 92 14.75 6.52 24.04
CA ARG A 92 13.97 6.65 25.27
C ARG A 92 13.25 5.32 25.50
N ASP A 93 13.72 4.54 26.46
CA ASP A 93 13.06 3.31 26.90
C ASP A 93 11.67 3.63 27.45
N TYR A 94 10.66 3.53 26.58
CA TYR A 94 9.26 3.71 26.99
C TYR A 94 8.91 2.68 28.05
N SER A 95 8.40 3.16 29.20
CA SER A 95 7.83 2.28 30.21
C SER A 95 6.65 1.52 29.59
N PRO A 96 6.40 0.24 29.97
CA PRO A 96 5.26 -0.52 29.45
C PRO A 96 3.92 0.23 29.60
N GLU A 97 3.74 0.95 30.71
CA GLU A 97 2.54 1.75 30.98
C GLU A 97 2.36 2.91 30.00
N GLU A 98 3.46 3.56 29.59
CA GLU A 98 3.44 4.64 28.61
C GLU A 98 3.07 4.11 27.22
N LYS A 99 3.60 2.94 26.84
CA LYS A 99 3.25 2.28 25.57
C LYS A 99 1.76 1.96 25.49
N GLU A 100 1.21 1.44 26.58
CA GLU A 100 -0.22 1.13 26.67
C GLU A 100 -1.07 2.41 26.62
N ALA A 101 -0.67 3.47 27.31
CA ALA A 101 -1.38 4.75 27.31
C ALA A 101 -1.37 5.41 25.92
N GLU A 102 -0.22 5.42 25.23
CA GLU A 102 -0.13 5.95 23.87
C GLU A 102 -0.93 5.11 22.86
N ALA A 103 -0.88 3.77 22.97
CA ALA A 103 -1.70 2.89 22.14
C ALA A 103 -3.20 3.13 22.37
N ALA A 104 -3.62 3.28 23.63
CA ALA A 104 -5.00 3.58 24.00
C ALA A 104 -5.47 4.94 23.46
N ALA A 105 -4.59 5.94 23.45
CA ALA A 105 -4.86 7.26 22.86
C ALA A 105 -5.08 7.21 21.34
N ILE A 106 -4.32 6.37 20.63
CA ILE A 106 -4.52 6.11 19.19
C ILE A 106 -5.78 5.27 18.95
N GLY A 107 -6.22 4.49 19.94
CA GLY A 107 -7.48 3.76 19.92
C GLY A 107 -7.33 2.25 19.73
N TYR A 108 -6.20 1.68 20.12
CA TYR A 108 -6.00 0.23 20.12
C TYR A 108 -5.34 -0.25 21.42
N LYS A 109 -5.56 -1.52 21.73
CA LYS A 109 -4.89 -2.23 22.81
C LYS A 109 -4.24 -3.49 22.27
N VAL A 110 -2.97 -3.70 22.58
CA VAL A 110 -2.26 -4.94 22.25
C VAL A 110 -2.63 -6.01 23.29
N VAL A 111 -3.09 -7.17 22.84
CA VAL A 111 -3.46 -8.31 23.70
C VAL A 111 -2.29 -9.28 23.82
N GLY A 112 -1.50 -9.41 22.77
CA GLY A 112 -0.32 -10.27 22.71
C GLY A 112 -0.17 -10.98 21.36
N PRO A 113 0.86 -11.82 21.21
CA PRO A 113 1.18 -12.46 19.94
C PRO A 113 0.19 -13.59 19.59
N LEU A 114 -0.10 -13.72 18.31
CA LEU A 114 -0.90 -14.80 17.75
C LEU A 114 -0.15 -16.13 17.81
N GLN A 115 -0.74 -17.12 18.48
CA GLN A 115 -0.21 -18.46 18.51
C GLN A 115 -0.61 -19.22 17.24
N ARG A 116 0.28 -20.10 16.76
CA ARG A 116 0.05 -20.89 15.53
C ARG A 116 -1.15 -21.84 15.63
N SER A 117 -1.52 -22.24 16.85
CA SER A 117 -2.67 -23.09 17.15
C SER A 117 -4.01 -22.37 17.01
N ASP A 118 -4.02 -21.05 17.10
CA ASP A 118 -5.24 -20.28 17.22
C ASP A 118 -5.90 -20.13 15.84
N ARG A 119 -7.10 -20.70 15.69
CA ARG A 119 -7.93 -20.50 14.51
C ARG A 119 -8.78 -19.24 14.68
N VAL A 120 -8.16 -18.08 14.45
CA VAL A 120 -8.77 -16.77 14.77
C VAL A 120 -9.70 -16.27 13.67
N PHE A 121 -9.48 -16.69 12.42
CA PHE A 121 -10.36 -16.33 11.30
C PHE A 121 -11.61 -17.20 11.30
N LYS A 122 -12.76 -16.56 11.54
CA LYS A 122 -14.09 -17.17 11.45
C LYS A 122 -14.68 -16.97 10.05
N ASP A 123 -15.74 -17.72 9.75
CA ASP A 123 -16.54 -17.49 8.55
C ASP A 123 -17.24 -16.12 8.61
N TYR A 124 -17.62 -15.62 7.43
CA TYR A 124 -18.24 -14.30 7.31
C TYR A 124 -19.58 -14.24 8.05
N GLU A 125 -19.71 -13.26 8.95
CA GLU A 125 -20.96 -12.94 9.64
C GLU A 125 -21.52 -11.63 9.05
N PRO A 126 -22.86 -11.50 8.87
CA PRO A 126 -23.47 -10.29 8.32
C PRO A 126 -23.53 -9.15 9.35
N VAL A 127 -22.38 -8.83 9.94
CA VAL A 127 -22.17 -7.80 10.96
C VAL A 127 -21.07 -6.86 10.48
N PHE A 128 -21.21 -5.58 10.78
CA PHE A 128 -20.18 -4.59 10.51
C PHE A 128 -20.00 -3.64 11.69
N ALA A 129 -18.78 -3.13 11.82
CA ALA A 129 -18.39 -2.13 12.79
C ALA A 129 -17.83 -0.90 12.09
N VAL A 130 -17.89 0.26 12.76
CA VAL A 130 -17.04 1.40 12.42
C VAL A 130 -16.02 1.57 13.53
N VAL A 131 -14.77 1.33 13.19
CA VAL A 131 -13.61 1.47 14.08
C VAL A 131 -12.90 2.78 13.80
N GLN A 132 -12.35 3.40 14.84
CA GLN A 132 -11.48 4.57 14.69
C GLN A 132 -10.07 4.19 15.11
N ILE A 133 -9.10 4.52 14.26
CA ILE A 133 -7.68 4.35 14.53
C ILE A 133 -7.03 5.70 14.21
N GLY A 134 -6.48 6.34 15.25
CA GLY A 134 -6.00 7.72 15.19
C GLY A 134 -7.11 8.68 14.75
N SER A 135 -6.89 9.36 13.63
CA SER A 135 -7.83 10.34 13.07
C SER A 135 -8.78 9.75 12.00
N HIS A 136 -8.64 8.48 11.66
CA HIS A 136 -9.36 7.84 10.56
C HIS A 136 -10.40 6.83 11.06
N GLN A 137 -11.54 6.77 10.37
CA GLN A 137 -12.62 5.83 10.64
C GLN A 137 -12.76 4.84 9.48
N PHE A 138 -12.93 3.56 9.81
CA PHE A 138 -13.05 2.47 8.85
C PHE A 138 -14.32 1.67 9.13
N LYS A 139 -15.10 1.42 8.08
CA LYS A 139 -16.17 0.42 8.11
C LYS A 139 -15.54 -0.95 7.85
N VAL A 140 -15.75 -1.89 8.76
CA VAL A 140 -15.15 -3.22 8.70
C VAL A 140 -16.17 -4.31 8.99
N SER A 141 -16.00 -5.44 8.33
CA SER A 141 -16.65 -6.72 8.61
C SER A 141 -15.61 -7.78 8.96
N ASN A 142 -16.05 -8.94 9.43
CA ASN A 142 -15.16 -10.06 9.71
C ASN A 142 -14.42 -10.49 8.43
N GLY A 143 -13.09 -10.67 8.54
CA GLY A 143 -12.21 -11.14 7.47
C GLY A 143 -11.62 -10.03 6.60
N ASP A 144 -12.08 -8.78 6.76
CA ASP A 144 -11.60 -7.64 5.98
C ASP A 144 -10.15 -7.28 6.32
N SER A 145 -9.40 -6.83 5.31
CA SER A 145 -8.07 -6.25 5.47
C SER A 145 -8.11 -4.74 5.28
N ILE A 146 -7.56 -3.99 6.23
CA ILE A 146 -7.47 -2.53 6.18
C ILE A 146 -6.01 -2.07 6.30
N PHE A 147 -5.69 -0.96 5.64
CA PHE A 147 -4.42 -0.26 5.81
C PHE A 147 -4.61 0.92 6.73
N THR A 148 -3.75 1.02 7.74
CA THR A 148 -3.74 2.11 8.71
C THR A 148 -2.40 2.80 8.73
N GLU A 149 -2.33 3.94 9.40
CA GLU A 149 -1.07 4.55 9.79
C GLU A 149 -0.20 3.57 10.57
N ARG A 150 1.11 3.83 10.58
CA ARG A 150 2.10 3.04 11.30
C ARG A 150 1.80 3.03 12.80
N LEU A 151 1.52 1.84 13.32
CA LEU A 151 1.38 1.57 14.75
C LEU A 151 2.76 1.24 15.34
N LYS A 152 3.22 2.01 16.33
CA LYS A 152 4.59 1.92 16.88
C LYS A 152 4.79 0.73 17.82
N PHE A 153 3.78 0.39 18.62
CA PHE A 153 3.89 -0.55 19.74
C PHE A 153 3.32 -1.94 19.45
N CYS A 154 3.14 -2.29 18.17
CA CYS A 154 2.70 -3.62 17.77
C CYS A 154 3.70 -4.25 16.81
N GLU A 155 3.82 -5.57 16.91
CA GLU A 155 4.63 -6.39 16.03
C GLU A 155 3.75 -7.18 15.05
N VAL A 156 4.41 -7.84 14.09
CA VAL A 156 3.72 -8.69 13.12
C VAL A 156 3.17 -9.92 13.83
N ASN A 157 1.91 -10.26 13.54
CA ASN A 157 1.11 -11.30 14.19
C ASN A 157 0.61 -10.95 15.59
N ASP A 158 0.67 -9.70 16.04
CA ASP A 158 -0.01 -9.34 17.30
C ASP A 158 -1.53 -9.28 17.13
N LYS A 159 -2.22 -9.70 18.20
CA LYS A 159 -3.66 -9.53 18.37
C LYS A 159 -3.94 -8.16 18.99
N LEU A 160 -4.79 -7.40 18.33
CA LEU A 160 -5.22 -6.08 18.74
C LEU A 160 -6.71 -6.09 19.08
N THR A 161 -7.09 -5.27 20.05
CA THR A 161 -8.47 -4.89 20.32
C THR A 161 -8.63 -3.41 19.96
N LEU A 162 -9.56 -3.11 19.06
CA LEU A 162 -9.76 -1.77 18.51
C LEU A 162 -10.92 -1.04 19.20
N ASN A 163 -10.80 0.28 19.27
CA ASN A 163 -11.87 1.17 19.70
C ASN A 163 -12.91 1.35 18.58
N ARG A 164 -14.18 1.38 18.98
CA ARG A 164 -15.34 1.31 18.10
C ARG A 164 -16.40 2.30 18.53
N PHE A 165 -17.11 2.82 17.54
CA PHE A 165 -18.09 3.89 17.71
C PHE A 165 -19.48 3.43 17.28
N PHE A 166 -19.53 2.48 16.35
CA PHE A 166 -20.77 2.06 15.73
C PHE A 166 -20.73 0.57 15.42
N LEU A 167 -21.86 -0.08 15.63
CA LEU A 167 -22.07 -1.49 15.34
C LEU A 167 -23.40 -1.67 14.61
N GLY A 168 -23.39 -2.44 13.54
CA GLY A 168 -24.55 -2.68 12.71
C GLY A 168 -24.69 -4.14 12.30
N SER A 169 -25.89 -4.66 12.45
CA SER A 169 -26.36 -5.93 11.91
C SER A 169 -27.58 -5.66 11.01
N PRO A 170 -28.07 -6.65 10.24
CA PRO A 170 -29.31 -6.47 9.47
C PRO A 170 -30.53 -6.16 10.34
N THR A 171 -30.53 -6.57 11.61
CA THR A 171 -31.69 -6.46 12.51
C THR A 171 -31.56 -5.29 13.47
N GLN A 172 -30.33 -4.97 13.90
CA GLN A 172 -30.07 -4.02 14.97
C GLN A 172 -28.92 -3.08 14.60
N THR A 173 -29.00 -1.85 15.09
CA THR A 173 -27.91 -0.87 14.99
C THR A 173 -27.67 -0.27 16.36
N ILE A 174 -26.43 -0.30 16.82
CA ILE A 174 -25.99 0.22 18.10
C ILE A 174 -25.02 1.38 17.83
N ILE A 175 -25.37 2.55 18.34
CA ILE A 175 -24.61 3.79 18.14
C ILE A 175 -23.97 4.18 19.48
N GLY A 176 -22.64 4.22 19.52
CA GLY A 176 -21.86 4.66 20.67
C GLY A 176 -21.86 6.17 20.85
N ARG A 177 -21.56 6.62 22.07
CA ARG A 177 -21.41 8.04 22.44
C ARG A 177 -20.26 8.23 23.44
N PRO A 178 -19.03 8.55 23.00
CA PRO A 178 -18.46 8.35 21.67
C PRO A 178 -18.03 6.88 21.43
N ILE A 179 -17.48 6.21 22.45
CA ILE A 179 -17.02 4.80 22.37
C ILE A 179 -18.12 3.87 22.89
N LEU A 180 -18.18 2.65 22.34
CA LEU A 180 -19.09 1.60 22.81
C LEU A 180 -18.37 0.62 23.77
N PRO A 181 -18.67 0.62 25.08
CA PRO A 181 -17.90 -0.13 26.08
C PRO A 181 -18.01 -1.65 25.92
N ASP A 182 -19.21 -2.17 25.66
CA ASP A 182 -19.51 -3.60 25.80
C ASP A 182 -19.10 -4.48 24.60
N ALA A 183 -18.50 -3.91 23.57
CA ALA A 183 -18.49 -4.55 22.25
C ALA A 183 -17.13 -4.60 21.56
N ALA A 184 -16.32 -5.65 21.69
CA ALA A 184 -14.94 -5.66 21.18
C ALA A 184 -14.79 -5.92 19.67
N VAL A 185 -13.88 -5.21 18.99
CA VAL A 185 -13.43 -5.57 17.64
C VAL A 185 -12.00 -6.10 17.72
N HIS A 186 -11.83 -7.36 17.35
CA HIS A 186 -10.54 -8.04 17.35
C HIS A 186 -9.92 -7.99 15.95
N ALA A 187 -8.63 -7.70 15.91
CA ALA A 187 -7.84 -7.65 14.69
C ALA A 187 -6.46 -8.28 14.90
N VAL A 188 -5.82 -8.68 13.81
CA VAL A 188 -4.44 -9.17 13.79
C VAL A 188 -3.61 -8.30 12.85
N VAL A 189 -2.38 -7.99 13.25
CA VAL A 189 -1.40 -7.34 12.40
C VAL A 189 -0.84 -8.37 11.41
N GLU A 190 -1.14 -8.23 10.11
CA GLU A 190 -0.60 -9.13 9.09
C GLU A 190 0.82 -8.76 8.68
N GLU A 191 1.05 -7.47 8.41
CA GLU A 191 2.34 -6.98 7.95
C GLU A 191 2.48 -5.47 8.15
N HIS A 192 3.72 -5.02 8.04
CA HIS A 192 4.07 -3.63 7.96
C HIS A 192 4.62 -3.33 6.57
N ALA A 193 3.91 -2.46 5.83
CA ALA A 193 4.17 -2.21 4.44
C ALA A 193 4.62 -0.77 4.21
N LEU A 194 5.37 -0.54 3.15
CA LEU A 194 5.63 0.80 2.62
C LEU A 194 4.63 1.10 1.52
N ASP A 195 4.02 2.27 1.58
CA ASP A 195 3.15 2.76 0.53
C ASP A 195 3.92 3.02 -0.78
N ALA A 196 3.17 3.16 -1.87
CA ALA A 196 3.70 3.57 -3.15
C ALA A 196 4.53 4.86 -3.03
N LYS A 197 5.62 4.94 -3.81
CA LYS A 197 6.47 6.13 -3.79
C LYS A 197 5.69 7.32 -4.35
N VAL A 198 5.42 8.30 -3.50
CA VAL A 198 4.88 9.60 -3.90
C VAL A 198 6.05 10.51 -4.29
N ILE A 199 6.04 11.03 -5.51
CA ILE A 199 7.10 11.93 -6.01
C ILE A 199 6.66 13.38 -5.80
N ILE A 200 7.37 14.08 -4.92
CA ILE A 200 7.20 15.51 -4.67
C ILE A 200 8.14 16.27 -5.60
N PHE A 201 7.59 16.91 -6.62
CA PHE A 201 8.33 17.75 -7.56
C PHE A 201 8.06 19.23 -7.30
N LYS A 202 9.10 19.97 -6.88
CA LYS A 202 9.05 21.41 -6.64
C LYS A 202 9.79 22.13 -7.77
N LYS A 203 9.15 23.08 -8.44
CA LYS A 203 9.76 23.90 -9.51
C LYS A 203 9.32 25.36 -9.41
N LYS A 204 10.26 26.29 -9.53
CA LYS A 204 9.96 27.74 -9.65
C LYS A 204 10.30 28.22 -11.07
N ARG A 205 9.37 28.94 -11.69
CA ARG A 205 9.50 29.44 -13.07
C ARG A 205 10.63 30.48 -13.16
N ARG A 206 11.50 30.40 -14.18
CA ARG A 206 12.63 31.32 -14.45
C ARG A 206 13.66 31.49 -13.32
N LYS A 207 13.59 30.69 -12.25
CA LYS A 207 14.53 30.76 -11.12
C LYS A 207 15.56 29.62 -11.09
N ASN A 208 15.67 28.84 -12.17
CA ASN A 208 16.47 27.60 -12.28
C ASN A 208 16.36 26.67 -11.05
N TYR A 209 15.22 26.73 -10.35
CA TYR A 209 14.97 25.93 -9.15
C TYR A 209 14.05 24.79 -9.53
N ARG A 210 14.58 23.56 -9.45
CA ARG A 210 13.85 22.30 -9.55
C ARG A 210 14.40 21.32 -8.51
N ARG A 211 13.52 20.68 -7.75
CA ARG A 211 13.86 19.64 -6.77
C ARG A 211 12.84 18.52 -6.89
N THR A 212 13.32 17.28 -6.92
CA THR A 212 12.49 16.08 -6.93
C THR A 212 12.85 15.29 -5.67
N LYS A 213 11.87 15.03 -4.80
CA LYS A 213 12.04 14.19 -3.60
C LYS A 213 10.99 13.08 -3.63
N GLY A 214 11.38 11.87 -3.27
CA GLY A 214 10.43 10.78 -3.05
C GLY A 214 10.01 10.74 -1.58
N HIS A 215 8.74 10.42 -1.33
CA HIS A 215 8.23 10.05 -0.01
C HIS A 215 7.61 8.65 -0.10
N ARG A 216 7.76 7.86 0.96
CA ARG A 216 7.04 6.60 1.16
C ARG A 216 6.54 6.59 2.58
N GLN A 217 5.24 6.39 2.75
CA GLN A 217 4.63 6.33 4.07
C GLN A 217 4.68 4.88 4.57
N GLU A 218 5.02 4.69 5.84
CA GLU A 218 4.89 3.39 6.48
C GLU A 218 3.43 3.17 6.90
N LEU A 219 2.91 1.98 6.59
CA LEU A 219 1.55 1.57 6.88
C LEU A 219 1.57 0.23 7.63
N THR A 220 0.53 0.01 8.43
CA THR A 220 0.27 -1.30 9.03
C THR A 220 -0.96 -1.89 8.38
N LYS A 221 -0.86 -3.15 7.94
CA LYS A 221 -1.99 -3.90 7.40
C LYS A 221 -2.60 -4.72 8.53
N LEU A 222 -3.85 -4.41 8.85
CA LEU A 222 -4.63 -5.13 9.85
C LEU A 222 -5.64 -6.03 9.15
N ARG A 223 -5.89 -7.20 9.72
CA ARG A 223 -6.99 -8.05 9.35
C ARG A 223 -7.96 -8.22 10.50
N ILE A 224 -9.23 -7.97 10.24
CA ILE A 224 -10.29 -8.08 11.23
C ILE A 224 -10.66 -9.54 11.39
N THR A 225 -10.73 -10.00 12.63
CA THR A 225 -10.97 -11.40 12.96
C THR A 225 -12.33 -11.66 13.59
N ASP A 226 -12.81 -10.74 14.41
CA ASP A 226 -14.05 -10.93 15.15
C ASP A 226 -14.66 -9.59 15.55
N ILE A 227 -16.00 -9.53 15.57
CA ILE A 227 -16.76 -8.38 16.03
C ILE A 227 -17.73 -8.90 17.10
N GLN A 228 -17.55 -8.45 18.34
CA GLN A 228 -18.34 -8.87 19.50
C GLN A 228 -19.26 -7.75 19.98
N GLY A 229 -20.35 -8.11 20.67
CA GLY A 229 -21.26 -7.17 21.30
C GLY A 229 -22.53 -6.83 20.51
N ILE A 230 -22.84 -7.59 19.47
CA ILE A 230 -24.18 -7.64 18.86
C ILE A 230 -24.69 -9.07 18.93
N GLU A 231 -26.00 -9.24 19.10
CA GLU A 231 -26.65 -10.53 18.94
C GLU A 231 -26.53 -10.97 17.48
N ASN A 232 -25.83 -12.09 17.24
CA ASN A 232 -25.67 -12.63 15.90
C ASN A 232 -27.04 -13.05 15.35
N PRO A 233 -27.52 -12.44 14.26
CA PRO A 233 -28.78 -12.87 13.67
C PRO A 233 -28.60 -14.30 13.16
N GLU A 234 -29.47 -15.21 13.59
CA GLU A 234 -29.48 -16.59 13.09
C GLU A 234 -29.59 -16.55 11.57
N ILE A 235 -28.53 -17.00 10.88
CA ILE A 235 -28.58 -17.23 9.45
C ILE A 235 -29.54 -18.40 9.25
N LYS A 236 -30.80 -18.10 8.91
CA LYS A 236 -31.70 -19.09 8.32
C LYS A 236 -31.05 -19.53 7.02
N THR A 237 -30.31 -20.63 7.09
CA THR A 237 -29.85 -21.35 5.92
C THR A 237 -31.08 -21.97 5.30
N ASP A 238 -31.84 -21.17 4.57
CA ASP A 238 -32.86 -21.67 3.66
C ASP A 238 -32.09 -22.50 2.64
N GLY A 239 -32.03 -23.80 2.87
CA GLY A 239 -31.27 -24.76 2.10
C GLY A 239 -31.75 -24.70 0.66
N LYS A 240 -31.13 -23.84 -0.13
CA LYS A 240 -31.25 -23.87 -1.58
C LYS A 240 -30.49 -25.13 -1.98
N PRO A 241 -31.16 -26.22 -2.37
CA PRO A 241 -30.46 -27.44 -2.71
C PRO A 241 -29.51 -27.08 -3.84
N LEU A 242 -28.24 -27.43 -3.66
CA LEU A 242 -27.28 -27.56 -4.75
C LEU A 242 -28.02 -28.30 -5.85
N LYS A 243 -28.36 -27.62 -6.95
CA LYS A 243 -28.92 -28.28 -8.13
C LYS A 243 -27.90 -29.34 -8.51
N ALA A 244 -28.20 -30.59 -8.16
CA ALA A 244 -27.47 -31.75 -8.57
C ALA A 244 -27.37 -31.67 -10.09
N ALA A 245 -26.19 -31.35 -10.61
CA ALA A 245 -25.88 -31.52 -12.00
C ALA A 245 -25.76 -33.03 -12.24
N THR A 246 -26.90 -33.71 -12.32
CA THR A 246 -27.02 -35.04 -12.91
C THR A 246 -26.72 -34.92 -14.41
N LYS A 247 -25.43 -34.89 -14.76
CA LYS A 247 -25.00 -35.25 -16.11
C LYS A 247 -25.27 -36.75 -16.29
N LYS A 248 -26.35 -37.07 -16.98
CA LYS A 248 -26.67 -38.40 -17.49
C LYS A 248 -25.45 -39.02 -18.19
N PRO A 249 -24.94 -40.20 -17.80
CA PRO A 249 -23.93 -40.91 -18.57
C PRO A 249 -24.58 -42.04 -19.39
N GLU A 250 -25.59 -41.75 -20.22
CA GLU A 250 -26.25 -42.81 -21.03
C GLU A 250 -25.64 -42.98 -22.44
N LYS A 251 -24.69 -42.15 -22.86
CA LYS A 251 -24.02 -42.31 -24.17
C LYS A 251 -22.69 -43.07 -24.13
N LEU A 252 -22.07 -43.27 -22.96
CA LEU A 252 -20.81 -44.02 -22.86
C LEU A 252 -21.01 -45.54 -22.67
N LEU A 253 -22.17 -45.97 -22.17
CA LEU A 253 -22.47 -47.38 -21.94
C LEU A 253 -22.88 -48.14 -23.22
N LEU A 254 -23.30 -47.44 -24.29
CA LEU A 254 -23.57 -48.05 -25.60
C LEU A 254 -22.29 -48.26 -26.43
N LEU A 255 -21.27 -47.42 -26.23
CA LEU A 255 -20.01 -47.54 -26.97
C LEU A 255 -19.12 -48.65 -26.41
N LEU A 256 -19.12 -48.87 -25.09
CA LEU A 256 -18.37 -49.95 -24.43
C LEU A 256 -18.97 -51.35 -24.66
N LYS A 257 -20.29 -51.47 -24.93
CA LYS A 257 -20.90 -52.74 -25.36
C LYS A 257 -20.52 -53.15 -26.78
N TYR A 258 -20.14 -52.21 -27.64
CA TYR A 258 -19.72 -52.48 -29.02
C TYR A 258 -18.24 -52.85 -29.16
N ILE A 259 -17.40 -52.49 -28.17
CA ILE A 259 -15.94 -52.74 -28.22
C ILE A 259 -15.58 -54.10 -27.60
N PHE A 260 -16.41 -54.66 -26.72
CA PHE A 260 -16.13 -55.91 -25.99
C PHE A 260 -17.12 -57.05 -26.33
N SER A 261 -17.45 -57.23 -27.61
CA SER A 261 -18.14 -58.45 -28.06
C SER A 261 -17.09 -59.53 -28.36
N PRO A 262 -17.05 -60.66 -27.62
CA PRO A 262 -16.13 -61.75 -27.96
C PRO A 262 -16.58 -62.38 -29.28
N ARG A 263 -15.74 -62.28 -30.31
CA ARG A 263 -15.84 -63.15 -31.50
C ARG A 263 -15.71 -64.59 -31.02
N LEU A 264 -16.83 -65.28 -30.84
CA LEU A 264 -16.85 -66.74 -30.80
C LEU A 264 -16.44 -67.24 -32.18
N CYS A 265 -15.18 -67.68 -32.29
CA CYS A 265 -14.81 -68.71 -33.24
C CYS A 265 -15.53 -70.00 -32.81
N PHE A 266 -16.49 -70.46 -33.61
CA PHE A 266 -16.97 -71.83 -33.55
C PHE A 266 -16.58 -72.53 -34.85
N ALA A 267 -15.82 -73.61 -34.67
CA ALA A 267 -15.48 -74.57 -35.70
C ALA A 267 -16.71 -75.41 -36.10
N LYS A 268 -16.79 -75.75 -37.39
CA LYS A 268 -17.07 -77.11 -37.87
C LYS A 268 -16.65 -77.23 -39.33
#